data_AF-A0A966XD53-F1
#
_entry.id   AF-A0A966XD53-F1
#
_cell.length_a   1.000
_cell.length_b   1.000
_cell.length_c   1.000
_cell.angle_alpha   90.00
_cell.angle_beta   90.00
_cell.angle_gamma   90.00
#
_symmetry.space_group_name_H-M   'P 1'
#
loop_
_entity.id
_entity.type
_entity.pdbx_description
1 polymer ?
#
loop_
_entity_poly.entity_id
_entity_poly.type
_entity_poly.pdbx_seq_one_letter_code
_entity_poly.pdbx_strand_id
1 'polypeptide(L)'
;MKIAFIDQTPSPYTLCQYSGSRHFFRGPAKALSAPYVAILGGSLSFGKEVKKTYTEGIETLTGMARVKLAIPQSGPDAYLADESILNIARGAVACVIELGGVQNCSNAFYKTHPRRNDRFIAPTPALVALYPDVDFTNIHFTRHLLKTLFLTDADRFADVKRTLTDNWLEKMRQLINHV
;
A
#
# COMPACT_ATOMS: atom_id res chain seq x y z
N MET A 1 -36.30 19.73 -0.84
CA MET A 1 -35.55 19.83 0.42
C MET A 1 -35.34 18.42 0.98
N LYS A 2 -34.13 17.88 0.90
CA LYS A 2 -33.68 16.70 1.65
C LYS A 2 -32.28 17.04 2.15
N ILE A 3 -32.21 17.44 3.41
CA ILE A 3 -30.94 17.59 4.13
C ILE A 3 -30.53 16.17 4.50
N ALA A 4 -29.53 15.62 3.82
CA ALA A 4 -28.87 14.41 4.26
C ALA A 4 -27.95 14.80 5.42
N PHE A 5 -28.33 14.43 6.64
CA PHE A 5 -27.40 14.42 7.76
C PHE A 5 -26.34 13.36 7.46
N ILE A 6 -25.18 13.79 6.97
CA ILE A 6 -23.97 12.99 7.06
C ILE A 6 -23.54 13.11 8.52
N ASP A 7 -23.72 12.04 9.28
CA ASP A 7 -23.12 11.89 10.60
C ASP A 7 -21.59 11.90 10.40
N GLN A 8 -20.99 13.10 10.38
CA GLN A 8 -19.54 13.27 10.37
C GLN A 8 -19.04 13.05 11.79
N THR A 9 -18.99 11.78 12.20
CA THR A 9 -18.21 11.42 13.38
C THR A 9 -16.78 11.94 13.14
N PRO A 10 -16.20 12.74 14.07
CA PRO A 10 -14.83 13.21 13.91
C PRO A 10 -13.88 12.04 13.67
N SER A 11 -13.00 12.17 12.68
CA SER A 11 -12.00 11.13 12.36
C SER A 11 -11.27 10.71 13.64
N PRO A 12 -11.13 9.40 13.93
CA PRO A 12 -10.47 8.92 15.14
C PRO A 12 -8.95 9.18 15.15
N TYR A 13 -8.44 9.87 14.13
CA TYR A 13 -7.04 10.21 13.96
C TYR A 13 -6.88 11.49 13.15
N THR A 14 -5.70 12.12 13.31
CA THR A 14 -5.23 13.21 12.45
C THR A 14 -4.35 12.67 11.33
N LEU A 15 -4.18 13.45 10.27
CA LEU A 15 -3.22 13.18 9.21
C LEU A 15 -2.00 14.08 9.37
N CYS A 16 -0.85 13.56 8.98
CA CYS A 16 0.36 14.34 8.81
C CYS A 16 1.04 14.00 7.47
N GLN A 17 2.00 14.81 7.08
CA GLN A 17 2.81 14.62 5.89
C GLN A 17 4.25 14.97 6.25
N TYR A 18 5.20 14.14 5.80
CA TYR A 18 6.62 14.43 5.92
C TYR A 18 7.11 15.16 4.68
N SER A 19 8.09 16.05 4.84
CA SER A 19 8.62 16.85 3.74
C SER A 19 9.09 15.98 2.57
N GLY A 20 8.72 16.36 1.35
CA GLY A 20 9.06 15.66 0.10
C GLY A 20 8.18 14.44 -0.23
N SER A 21 7.50 13.83 0.74
CA SER A 21 6.56 12.73 0.46
C SER A 21 5.25 13.24 -0.11
N ARG A 22 4.67 12.50 -1.06
CA ARG A 22 3.35 12.80 -1.65
C ARG A 22 2.19 12.08 -0.94
N HIS A 23 2.49 11.34 0.14
CA HIS A 23 1.54 10.54 0.89
C HIS A 23 1.14 11.21 2.21
N PHE A 24 -0.08 10.94 2.66
CA PHE A 24 -0.55 11.31 3.99
C PHE A 24 -0.48 10.10 4.91
N PHE A 25 0.01 10.33 6.13
CA PHE A 25 0.19 9.30 7.14
C PHE A 25 -0.69 9.59 8.35
N ARG A 26 -0.93 8.55 9.16
CA ARG A 26 -1.63 8.74 10.42
C ARG A 26 -0.74 9.49 11.41
N GLY A 27 -1.21 10.65 11.84
CA GLY A 27 -0.51 11.54 12.75
C GLY A 27 -0.54 11.11 14.23
N PRO A 28 -0.02 11.99 15.11
CA PRO A 28 0.74 13.21 14.75
C PRO A 28 2.09 12.88 14.10
N ALA A 29 2.69 13.85 13.39
CA ALA A 29 4.08 13.73 12.93
C ALA A 29 5.02 13.63 14.13
N LYS A 30 6.14 12.92 13.96
CA LYS A 30 7.19 12.81 14.98
C LYS A 30 8.45 13.49 14.49
N ALA A 31 9.23 14.00 15.45
CA ALA A 31 10.58 14.46 15.18
C ALA A 31 11.46 13.26 14.79
N LEU A 32 12.36 13.47 13.83
CA LEU A 32 13.27 12.45 13.30
C LEU A 32 14.69 12.58 13.87
N SER A 33 14.89 13.45 14.86
CA SER A 33 16.19 13.79 15.44
C SER A 33 16.65 12.88 16.59
N ALA A 34 15.75 12.07 17.14
CA ALA A 34 16.03 11.10 18.20
C ALA A 34 15.72 9.68 17.67
N PRO A 35 16.26 8.60 18.26
CA PRO A 35 16.00 7.22 17.83
C PRO A 35 14.50 6.89 17.71
N TYR A 36 14.12 6.21 16.62
CA TYR A 36 12.74 5.79 16.35
C TYR A 36 12.65 4.45 15.61
N VAL A 37 11.47 3.86 15.65
CA VAL A 37 11.05 2.72 14.83
C VAL A 37 10.16 3.22 13.70
N ALA A 38 10.48 2.88 12.46
CA ALA A 38 9.65 3.20 11.29
C ALA A 38 8.65 2.07 11.01
N ILE A 39 7.41 2.45 10.70
CA ILE A 39 6.33 1.50 10.35
C ILE A 39 5.94 1.69 8.90
N LEU A 40 6.40 0.79 8.04
CA LEU A 40 5.95 0.65 6.66
C LEU A 40 4.78 -0.34 6.65
N GLY A 41 3.64 0.03 6.08
CA GLY A 41 2.51 -0.88 6.09
C GLY A 41 1.25 -0.39 5.41
N GLY A 42 0.24 -1.23 5.46
CA GLY A 42 -1.03 -1.05 4.78
C GLY A 42 -2.13 -0.58 5.71
N SER A 43 -3.33 -1.10 5.46
CA SER A 43 -4.53 -0.71 6.18
C SER A 43 -4.50 -1.12 7.66
N LEU A 44 -3.78 -2.19 8.04
CA LEU A 44 -3.70 -2.62 9.44
C LEU A 44 -2.84 -1.66 10.26
N SER A 45 -1.71 -1.23 9.70
CA SER A 45 -0.81 -0.24 10.30
C SER A 45 -1.42 1.15 10.31
N PHE A 46 -2.16 1.52 9.26
CA PHE A 46 -2.85 2.81 9.19
C PHE A 46 -4.05 2.86 10.13
N GLY A 47 -4.90 1.83 10.12
CA GLY A 47 -6.01 1.65 11.05
C GLY A 47 -7.14 2.67 10.91
N LYS A 48 -7.62 2.93 9.70
CA LYS A 48 -8.67 3.93 9.40
C LYS A 48 -9.89 3.82 10.34
N GLU A 49 -10.32 2.60 10.62
CA GLU A 49 -11.57 2.35 11.36
C GLU A 49 -11.35 2.17 12.88
N VAL A 50 -10.13 2.40 13.38
CA VAL A 50 -9.80 2.17 14.80
C VAL A 50 -9.18 3.39 15.45
N LYS A 51 -9.51 3.62 16.73
CA LYS A 51 -8.87 4.65 17.57
C LYS A 51 -7.40 4.34 17.84
N LYS A 52 -7.09 3.05 18.02
CA LYS A 52 -5.77 2.54 18.36
C LYS A 52 -5.34 1.43 17.41
N THR A 53 -4.10 1.46 16.95
CA THR A 53 -3.51 0.42 16.08
C THR A 53 -2.59 -0.49 16.89
N TYR A 54 -2.28 -1.67 16.37
CA TYR A 54 -1.33 -2.59 17.01
C TYR A 54 0.06 -1.94 17.21
N THR A 55 0.41 -0.97 16.37
CA THR A 55 1.67 -0.22 16.44
C THR A 55 1.79 0.64 17.70
N GLU A 56 0.70 0.85 18.46
CA GLU A 56 0.74 1.60 19.72
C GLU A 56 1.59 0.94 20.79
N GLY A 57 1.68 -0.39 20.78
CA GLY A 57 2.52 -1.11 21.73
C GLY A 57 4.01 -0.84 21.56
N ILE A 58 4.46 -0.37 20.39
CA ILE A 58 5.89 -0.19 20.09
C ILE A 58 6.53 0.83 21.01
N GLU A 59 5.91 2.00 21.19
CA GLU A 59 6.47 3.06 22.06
C GLU A 59 6.52 2.58 23.51
N THR A 60 5.48 1.87 23.98
CA THR A 60 5.42 1.30 25.33
C THR A 60 6.49 0.22 25.57
N LEU A 61 6.73 -0.65 24.59
CA LEU A 61 7.65 -1.79 24.74
C LEU A 61 9.12 -1.40 24.54
N THR A 62 9.40 -0.39 23.72
CA THR A 62 10.77 -0.03 23.33
C THR A 62 11.27 1.27 23.93
N GLY A 63 10.37 2.14 24.41
CA GLY A 63 10.70 3.51 24.80
C GLY A 63 11.08 4.44 23.64
N MET A 64 11.08 3.95 22.40
CA MET A 64 11.42 4.72 21.21
C MET A 64 10.17 5.32 20.56
N ALA A 65 10.33 6.46 19.89
CA ALA A 65 9.25 7.03 19.10
C ALA A 65 8.88 6.10 17.94
N ARG A 66 7.59 6.07 17.56
CA ARG A 66 7.12 5.38 16.35
C ARG A 66 6.86 6.39 15.24
N VAL A 67 7.45 6.16 14.08
CA VAL A 67 7.20 6.94 12.86
C VAL A 67 6.32 6.13 11.93
N LYS A 68 5.04 6.50 11.83
CA LYS A 68 4.07 5.79 10.98
C LYS A 68 4.18 6.28 9.54
N LEU A 69 4.52 5.35 8.64
CA LEU A 69 4.66 5.55 7.19
C LEU A 69 3.70 4.61 6.43
N ALA A 70 2.59 4.24 7.06
CA ALA A 70 1.61 3.34 6.48
C ALA A 70 0.81 4.01 5.36
N ILE A 71 0.70 3.34 4.20
CA ILE A 71 -0.06 3.77 3.03
C ILE A 71 -1.15 2.71 2.77
N PRO A 72 -2.44 3.01 3.01
CA PRO A 72 -3.51 2.05 2.79
C PRO A 72 -3.52 1.52 1.36
N GLN A 73 -3.69 0.21 1.22
CA GLN A 73 -3.80 -0.49 -0.07
C GLN A 73 -2.61 -0.23 -1.01
N SER A 74 -1.43 0.01 -0.46
CA SER A 74 -0.17 0.07 -1.20
C SER A 74 0.42 -1.32 -1.43
N GLY A 75 1.24 -1.44 -2.47
CA GLY A 75 2.28 -2.47 -2.57
C GLY A 75 3.66 -1.84 -2.37
N PRO A 76 4.76 -2.62 -2.45
CA PRO A 76 6.13 -2.11 -2.36
C PRO A 76 6.43 -0.96 -3.32
N ASP A 77 5.75 -0.88 -4.47
CA ASP A 77 5.87 0.22 -5.43
C ASP A 77 5.63 1.61 -4.82
N ALA A 78 4.67 1.75 -3.90
CA ALA A 78 4.40 3.05 -3.27
C ALA A 78 5.61 3.55 -2.46
N TYR A 79 6.36 2.63 -1.86
CA TYR A 79 7.55 2.94 -1.07
C TYR A 79 8.77 3.17 -1.94
N LEU A 80 9.00 2.30 -2.92
CA LEU A 80 10.11 2.41 -3.86
C LEU A 80 10.03 3.68 -4.73
N ALA A 81 8.84 4.26 -4.88
CA ALA A 81 8.63 5.50 -5.64
C ALA A 81 8.74 6.78 -4.78
N ASP A 82 8.95 6.70 -3.46
CA ASP A 82 8.95 7.84 -2.55
C ASP A 82 10.25 7.87 -1.71
N GLU A 83 11.27 8.52 -2.25
CA GLU A 83 12.61 8.62 -1.65
C GLU A 83 12.58 9.28 -0.26
N SER A 84 11.61 10.16 0.01
CA SER A 84 11.45 10.75 1.34
C SER A 84 11.05 9.70 2.37
N ILE A 85 10.17 8.76 2.02
CA ILE A 85 9.81 7.65 2.92
C ILE A 85 11.01 6.72 3.14
N LEU A 86 11.75 6.39 2.09
CA LEU A 86 12.94 5.54 2.19
C LEU A 86 14.04 6.18 3.06
N ASN A 87 14.26 7.49 2.95
CA ASN A 87 15.20 8.21 3.81
C ASN A 87 14.81 8.15 5.29
N ILE A 88 13.52 8.29 5.59
CA ILE A 88 13.01 8.16 6.97
C ILE A 88 13.17 6.72 7.45
N ALA A 89 12.88 5.72 6.61
CA ALA A 89 13.05 4.32 6.99
C ALA A 89 14.53 3.99 7.29
N ARG A 90 15.47 4.43 6.44
CA ARG A 90 16.93 4.25 6.67
C ARG A 90 17.46 4.91 7.94
N GLY A 91 16.84 6.00 8.37
CA GLY A 91 17.22 6.70 9.60
C GLY A 91 16.67 6.04 10.87
N ALA A 92 15.80 5.04 10.75
CA ALA A 92 15.22 4.34 11.89
C ALA A 92 16.22 3.34 12.49
N VAL A 93 16.06 3.07 13.79
CA VAL A 93 16.83 2.00 14.46
C VAL A 93 16.31 0.62 14.04
N ALA A 94 15.02 0.53 13.72
CA ALA A 94 14.38 -0.67 13.20
C ALA A 94 13.18 -0.31 12.34
N CYS A 95 12.86 -1.18 11.38
CA CYS A 95 11.70 -1.07 10.52
C CYS A 95 10.73 -2.23 10.76
N VAL A 96 9.45 -1.92 10.97
CA VAL A 96 8.35 -2.90 10.92
C VAL A 96 7.69 -2.79 9.55
N ILE A 97 7.57 -3.92 8.85
CA ILE A 97 6.95 -3.98 7.52
C ILE A 97 5.71 -4.87 7.57
N GLU A 98 4.53 -4.29 7.35
CA GLU A 98 3.32 -5.07 7.03
C GLU A 98 3.36 -5.46 5.56
N LEU A 99 3.25 -6.77 5.28
CA LEU A 99 3.26 -7.30 3.93
C LEU A 99 1.98 -6.91 3.18
N GLY A 100 2.12 -6.00 2.21
CA GLY A 100 1.03 -5.59 1.32
C GLY A 100 0.61 -6.67 0.33
N GLY A 101 -0.58 -6.54 -0.25
CA GLY A 101 -1.11 -7.50 -1.22
C GLY A 101 -0.34 -7.50 -2.55
N VAL A 102 -0.03 -8.70 -3.06
CA VAL A 102 0.73 -8.93 -4.31
C VAL A 102 0.11 -8.23 -5.53
N GLN A 103 -1.21 -8.01 -5.50
CA GLN A 103 -1.96 -7.41 -6.60
C GLN A 103 -1.74 -5.90 -6.74
N ASN A 104 -1.26 -5.23 -5.70
CA ASN A 104 -1.14 -3.77 -5.66
C ASN A 104 0.22 -3.30 -6.18
N CYS A 105 0.69 -3.86 -7.28
CA CYS A 105 1.95 -3.51 -7.94
C CYS A 105 1.74 -3.46 -9.44
N SER A 106 2.38 -2.49 -10.09
CA SER A 106 2.49 -2.54 -11.55
C SER A 106 3.39 -3.71 -11.94
N ASN A 107 3.04 -4.40 -13.02
CA ASN A 107 3.70 -5.64 -13.44
C ASN A 107 3.57 -5.82 -14.96
N ALA A 108 3.98 -7.00 -15.47
CA ALA A 108 3.93 -7.32 -16.89
C ALA A 108 2.52 -7.37 -17.49
N PHE A 109 1.48 -7.56 -16.66
CA PHE A 109 0.09 -7.67 -17.09
C PHE A 109 -0.71 -6.38 -16.94
N TYR A 110 -0.44 -5.54 -15.93
CA TYR A 110 -1.21 -4.30 -15.74
C TYR A 110 -0.43 -3.19 -15.04
N LYS A 111 -0.96 -1.97 -15.16
CA LYS A 111 -0.48 -0.77 -14.44
C LYS A 111 -1.44 -0.38 -13.33
N THR A 112 -0.88 0.02 -12.20
CA THR A 112 -1.61 0.55 -11.04
C THR A 112 -1.31 2.03 -10.84
N HIS A 113 -2.17 2.74 -10.11
CA HIS A 113 -1.94 4.15 -9.81
C HIS A 113 -0.75 4.34 -8.85
N PRO A 114 0.18 5.28 -9.11
CA PRO A 114 1.45 5.39 -8.40
C PRO A 114 1.31 5.65 -6.88
N ARG A 115 0.21 6.27 -6.45
CA ARG A 115 -0.08 6.56 -5.03
C ARG A 115 -1.21 5.73 -4.42
N ARG A 116 -1.95 5.01 -5.27
CA ARG A 116 -3.18 4.30 -4.91
C ARG A 116 -3.14 2.97 -5.63
N ASN A 117 -2.22 2.11 -5.19
CA ASN A 117 -1.87 0.94 -5.99
C ASN A 117 -3.00 -0.10 -6.06
N ASP A 118 -4.10 0.09 -5.30
CA ASP A 118 -5.37 -0.61 -5.47
C ASP A 118 -6.08 -0.28 -6.79
N ARG A 119 -5.80 0.88 -7.38
CA ARG A 119 -6.46 1.35 -8.60
C ARG A 119 -5.76 0.78 -9.82
N PHE A 120 -6.51 0.00 -10.60
CA PHE A 120 -6.12 -0.45 -11.92
C PHE A 120 -6.24 0.72 -12.90
N ILE A 121 -5.18 1.00 -13.66
CA ILE A 121 -5.18 2.02 -14.70
C ILE A 121 -5.55 1.40 -16.05
N ALA A 122 -4.81 0.37 -16.46
CA ALA A 122 -4.94 -0.22 -17.78
C ALA A 122 -4.35 -1.63 -17.83
N PRO A 123 -4.89 -2.52 -18.68
CA PRO A 123 -4.24 -3.76 -19.03
C PRO A 123 -3.06 -3.47 -19.95
N THR A 124 -2.05 -4.33 -19.90
CA THR A 124 -0.99 -4.36 -20.92
C THR A 124 -1.44 -5.21 -22.12
N PRO A 125 -0.76 -5.11 -23.28
CA PRO A 125 -1.00 -6.01 -24.40
C PRO A 125 -0.90 -7.50 -24.03
N ALA A 126 0.01 -7.86 -23.11
CA ALA A 126 0.16 -9.24 -22.65
C ALA A 126 -1.10 -9.74 -21.92
N LEU A 127 -1.72 -8.90 -21.10
CA LEU A 127 -2.96 -9.28 -20.40
C LEU A 127 -4.14 -9.38 -21.36
N VAL A 128 -4.25 -8.47 -22.33
CA VAL A 128 -5.28 -8.53 -23.37
C VAL A 128 -5.13 -9.78 -24.23
N ALA A 129 -3.91 -10.16 -24.60
CA ALA A 129 -3.65 -11.38 -25.35
C ALA A 129 -3.99 -12.65 -24.56
N LEU A 130 -3.73 -12.65 -23.24
CA LEU A 130 -4.08 -13.77 -22.37
C LEU A 130 -5.60 -13.86 -22.12
N TYR A 131 -6.29 -12.72 -22.05
CA TYR A 131 -7.73 -12.63 -21.80
C TYR A 131 -8.45 -11.79 -22.87
N PRO A 132 -8.57 -12.31 -24.11
CA PRO A 132 -9.23 -11.59 -25.20
C PRO A 132 -10.75 -11.48 -25.01
N ASP A 133 -11.31 -12.30 -24.11
CA ASP A 133 -12.72 -12.43 -23.74
C ASP A 133 -13.14 -11.54 -22.55
N VAL A 134 -12.20 -10.80 -21.95
CA VAL A 134 -12.47 -9.92 -20.80
C VAL A 134 -12.59 -8.47 -21.25
N ASP A 135 -13.71 -7.83 -20.94
CA ASP A 135 -13.86 -6.37 -21.04
C ASP A 135 -13.26 -5.68 -19.80
N PHE A 136 -12.15 -4.97 -20.00
CA PHE A 136 -11.45 -4.23 -18.95
C PHE A 136 -12.05 -2.85 -18.65
N THR A 137 -13.00 -2.35 -19.44
CA THR A 137 -13.50 -0.97 -19.37
C THR A 137 -14.13 -0.65 -18.01
N ASN A 138 -14.81 -1.61 -17.39
CA ASN A 138 -15.50 -1.46 -16.11
C ASN A 138 -14.69 -1.92 -14.89
N ILE A 139 -13.38 -2.16 -15.08
CA ILE A 139 -12.48 -2.59 -14.01
C ILE A 139 -11.66 -1.39 -13.55
N HIS A 140 -11.80 -1.02 -12.28
CA HIS A 140 -11.06 0.11 -11.67
C HIS A 140 -10.17 -0.29 -10.50
N PHE A 141 -10.33 -1.51 -9.98
CA PHE A 141 -9.60 -1.99 -8.81
C PHE A 141 -8.93 -3.33 -9.08
N THR A 142 -7.70 -3.51 -8.58
CA THR A 142 -6.90 -4.74 -8.74
C THR A 142 -7.61 -5.97 -8.18
N ARG A 143 -8.35 -5.84 -7.08
CA ARG A 143 -9.14 -6.95 -6.53
C ARG A 143 -10.28 -7.37 -7.45
N HIS A 144 -10.96 -6.42 -8.09
CA HIS A 144 -12.01 -6.73 -9.07
C HIS A 144 -11.36 -7.42 -10.28
N LEU A 145 -10.27 -6.86 -10.81
CA LEU A 145 -9.49 -7.47 -11.89
C LEU A 145 -9.18 -8.93 -11.61
N LEU A 146 -8.46 -9.23 -10.52
CA LEU A 146 -8.02 -10.60 -10.25
C LEU A 146 -9.19 -11.57 -10.04
N LYS A 147 -10.29 -11.11 -9.44
CA LYS A 147 -11.50 -11.92 -9.30
C LYS A 147 -12.09 -12.25 -10.68
N THR A 148 -12.18 -11.26 -11.56
CA THR A 148 -12.68 -11.46 -12.93
C THR A 148 -11.79 -12.44 -13.68
N LEU A 149 -10.47 -12.24 -13.70
CA LEU A 149 -9.53 -13.12 -14.40
C LEU A 149 -9.63 -14.58 -13.90
N PHE A 150 -9.70 -14.78 -12.58
CA PHE A 150 -9.83 -16.11 -11.99
C PHE A 150 -11.16 -16.79 -12.34
N LEU A 151 -12.26 -16.04 -12.32
CA LEU A 151 -13.59 -16.58 -12.66
C LEU A 151 -13.75 -16.85 -14.16
N THR A 152 -13.07 -16.07 -15.01
CA THR A 152 -13.05 -16.29 -16.45
C THR A 152 -12.28 -17.57 -16.79
N ASP A 153 -11.08 -17.73 -16.24
CA ASP A 153 -10.24 -18.90 -16.50
C ASP A 153 -9.15 -19.06 -15.43
N ALA A 154 -9.27 -20.14 -14.64
CA ALA A 154 -8.35 -20.42 -13.54
C ALA A 154 -6.97 -20.92 -14.01
N ASP A 155 -6.89 -21.56 -15.18
CA ASP A 155 -5.63 -22.09 -15.71
C ASP A 155 -4.79 -20.93 -16.27
N ARG A 156 -5.39 -20.04 -17.07
CA ARG A 156 -4.75 -18.78 -17.48
C ARG A 156 -4.37 -17.92 -16.28
N PHE A 157 -5.17 -17.94 -15.21
CA PHE A 157 -4.89 -17.17 -14.00
C PHE A 157 -3.66 -17.67 -13.26
N ALA A 158 -3.28 -18.94 -13.41
CA ALA A 158 -2.06 -19.46 -12.79
C ALA A 158 -0.80 -18.71 -13.27
N ASP A 159 -0.75 -18.33 -14.55
CA ASP A 159 0.34 -17.54 -15.13
C ASP A 159 0.37 -16.10 -14.59
N VAL A 160 -0.82 -15.49 -14.44
CA VAL A 160 -0.97 -14.18 -13.79
C VAL A 160 -0.45 -14.25 -12.36
N LYS A 161 -0.94 -15.21 -11.57
CA LYS A 161 -0.56 -15.39 -10.16
C LYS A 161 0.95 -15.58 -9.98
N ARG A 162 1.59 -16.41 -10.83
CA ARG A 162 3.04 -16.62 -10.81
C ARG A 162 3.77 -15.31 -11.04
N THR A 163 3.43 -14.60 -12.11
CA THR A 163 4.06 -13.32 -12.46
C THR A 163 3.88 -12.25 -11.38
N LEU A 164 2.70 -12.16 -10.76
CA LEU A 164 2.46 -11.24 -9.65
C LEU A 164 3.32 -11.57 -8.43
N THR A 165 3.47 -12.86 -8.12
CA THR A 165 4.27 -13.34 -7.01
C THR A 165 5.75 -13.01 -7.22
N ASP A 166 6.29 -13.30 -8.40
CA ASP A 166 7.69 -13.04 -8.73
C ASP A 166 8.01 -11.54 -8.69
N ASN A 167 7.18 -10.73 -9.35
CA ASN A 167 7.32 -9.26 -9.35
C ASN A 167 7.21 -8.67 -7.93
N TRP A 168 6.29 -9.16 -7.11
CA TRP A 168 6.16 -8.71 -5.73
C TRP A 168 7.37 -9.12 -4.88
N LEU A 169 7.87 -10.36 -5.01
CA LEU A 169 9.04 -10.84 -4.30
C LEU A 169 10.29 -10.02 -4.65
N GLU A 170 10.50 -9.72 -5.93
CA GLU A 170 11.59 -8.85 -6.39
C GLU A 170 11.50 -7.47 -5.74
N LYS A 171 10.36 -6.81 -5.83
CA LYS A 171 10.14 -5.46 -5.28
C LYS A 171 10.22 -5.43 -3.75
N MET A 172 9.74 -6.46 -3.07
CA MET A 172 9.88 -6.58 -1.62
C MET A 172 11.34 -6.75 -1.21
N ARG A 173 12.13 -7.55 -1.94
CA ARG A 173 13.58 -7.66 -1.70
C ARG A 173 14.29 -6.33 -1.89
N GLN A 174 13.92 -5.59 -2.95
CA GLN A 174 14.44 -4.22 -3.15
C GLN A 174 14.08 -3.30 -1.98
N LEU A 175 12.82 -3.30 -1.54
CA LEU A 175 12.37 -2.50 -0.41
C LEU A 175 13.12 -2.86 0.88
N ILE A 176 13.30 -4.16 1.15
CA ILE A 176 14.04 -4.65 2.33
C ILE A 176 15.50 -4.20 2.28
N ASN A 177 16.13 -4.18 1.11
CA ASN A 177 17.51 -3.70 0.97
C ASN A 177 17.65 -2.18 1.17
N HIS A 178 16.55 -1.42 1.10
CA HIS A 178 16.55 0.01 1.35
C HIS A 178 16.38 0.37 2.82
N VAL A 179 16.05 -0.57 3.71
CA VAL A 179 15.63 -0.29 5.09
C VAL A 179 16.44 -1.01 6.15
#